data_AF-J0CZ95-F1
#
_entry.id   AF-J0CZ95-F1
#
_cell.length_a   1.000
_cell.length_b   1.000
_cell.length_c   1.000
_cell.angle_alpha   90.00
_cell.angle_beta   90.00
_cell.angle_gamma   90.00
#
_symmetry.space_group_name_H-M   'P 1'
#
loop_
_entity.id
_entity.type
_entity.pdbx_description
1 polymer ?
#
loop_
_entity_poly.entity_id
_entity_poly.type
_entity_poly.pdbx_seq_one_letter_code
_entity_poly.pdbx_strand_id
1 'polypeptide(L)'
;MKAEPDSRVVKGKDVKFSVDDFEKAGTTAWEGVRSYEARNIMRDKMKVGDKVLFYHSNCKMPGVAALAEVAKEAYPDHTAWDPSHPYYDAKSDKDNARWFMVDVRFVRRLEHFVPLAVLKGVGNGSGAVEYLREDHVGAIKGMALINKGRLSVQPVSGLAYEAIVMMGDKGGYETAATGTRSKKRKVEEDGEEEEAEPGPVAKKGKRGR
;
A
#
# COMPACT_ATOMS: atom_id res chain seq x y z
N MET A 1 7.10 -5.24 -2.87
CA MET A 1 6.07 -6.18 -3.36
C MET A 1 4.72 -5.48 -3.29
N LYS A 2 3.88 -5.60 -4.33
CA LYS A 2 2.62 -4.85 -4.44
C LYS A 2 1.43 -5.69 -3.98
N ALA A 3 0.54 -5.10 -3.18
CA ALA A 3 -0.73 -5.65 -2.74
C ALA A 3 -1.84 -4.60 -2.90
N GLU A 4 -3.10 -5.01 -2.87
CA GLU A 4 -4.24 -4.12 -3.07
C GLU A 4 -4.93 -3.86 -1.71
N PRO A 5 -4.89 -2.64 -1.17
CA PRO A 5 -5.47 -2.38 0.14
C PRO A 5 -7.00 -2.24 0.12
N ASP A 6 -7.57 -1.96 -1.04
CA ASP A 6 -9.01 -1.77 -1.24
C ASP A 6 -9.64 -3.06 -1.78
N SER A 7 -10.92 -3.28 -1.48
CA SER A 7 -11.63 -4.48 -1.93
C SER A 7 -11.74 -4.53 -3.45
N ARG A 8 -11.43 -5.70 -4.02
CA ARG A 8 -11.61 -5.98 -5.45
C ARG A 8 -11.86 -7.46 -5.64
N VAL A 9 -12.92 -7.78 -6.38
CA VAL A 9 -13.30 -9.18 -6.62
C VAL A 9 -12.63 -9.71 -7.89
N VAL A 10 -11.94 -10.86 -7.77
CA VAL A 10 -11.39 -11.66 -8.87
C VAL A 10 -12.00 -13.05 -8.80
N LYS A 11 -12.70 -13.47 -9.86
CA LYS A 11 -13.38 -14.78 -9.92
C LYS A 11 -14.21 -15.09 -8.65
N GLY A 12 -14.95 -14.10 -8.15
CA GLY A 12 -15.81 -14.25 -6.97
C GLY A 12 -15.10 -14.24 -5.62
N LYS A 13 -13.79 -13.98 -5.57
CA LYS A 13 -13.00 -13.86 -4.33
C LYS A 13 -12.48 -12.44 -4.18
N ASP A 14 -12.59 -11.87 -2.99
CA ASP A 14 -11.94 -10.60 -2.68
C ASP A 14 -10.43 -10.83 -2.55
N VAL A 15 -9.62 -10.00 -3.22
CA VAL A 15 -8.16 -10.08 -3.22
C VAL A 15 -7.51 -8.95 -2.41
N LYS A 16 -8.30 -8.27 -1.58
CA LYS A 16 -7.82 -7.25 -0.63
C LYS A 16 -6.74 -7.82 0.29
N PHE A 17 -5.61 -7.11 0.35
CA PHE A 17 -4.58 -7.31 1.35
C PHE A 17 -3.89 -5.97 1.67
N SER A 18 -4.38 -5.32 2.73
CA SER A 18 -3.88 -4.03 3.21
C SER A 18 -2.68 -4.19 4.16
N VAL A 19 -2.12 -3.07 4.60
CA VAL A 19 -1.05 -3.09 5.61
C VAL A 19 -1.57 -3.56 6.97
N ASP A 20 -2.84 -3.30 7.29
CA ASP A 20 -3.49 -3.76 8.51
C ASP A 20 -3.63 -5.29 8.50
N ASP A 21 -4.00 -5.85 7.34
CA ASP A 21 -4.08 -7.29 7.15
C ASP A 21 -2.70 -7.95 7.28
N PHE A 22 -1.66 -7.31 6.74
CA PHE A 22 -0.29 -7.83 6.81
C PHE A 22 0.30 -7.78 8.22
N GLU A 23 0.12 -6.67 8.93
CA GLU A 23 0.56 -6.54 10.32
C GLU A 23 -0.11 -7.60 11.21
N LYS A 24 -1.42 -7.81 11.03
CA LYS A 24 -2.18 -8.84 11.76
C LYS A 24 -1.70 -10.25 11.42
N ALA A 25 -1.38 -10.52 10.15
CA ALA A 25 -0.88 -11.82 9.72
C ALA A 25 0.53 -12.12 10.27
N GLY A 26 1.37 -11.09 10.45
CA GLY A 26 2.74 -11.21 10.90
C GLY A 26 3.66 -11.82 9.84
N THR A 27 3.46 -13.09 9.47
CA THR A 27 4.14 -13.74 8.34
C THR A 27 3.10 -14.37 7.43
N THR A 28 3.21 -14.14 6.12
CA THR A 28 2.27 -14.68 5.13
C THR A 28 3.01 -15.20 3.89
N ALA A 29 2.43 -16.20 3.25
CA ALA A 29 2.83 -16.60 1.90
C ALA A 29 2.44 -15.50 0.90
N TRP A 30 3.36 -15.14 0.01
CA TRP A 30 3.15 -14.14 -1.03
C TRP A 30 2.66 -14.79 -2.33
N GLU A 31 1.44 -15.32 -2.24
CA GLU A 31 0.80 -16.11 -3.29
C GLU A 31 0.31 -15.25 -4.48
N GLY A 32 -0.22 -15.91 -5.52
CA GLY A 32 -1.05 -15.23 -6.52
C GLY A 32 -0.26 -14.50 -7.61
N VAL A 33 1.06 -14.56 -7.57
CA VAL A 33 1.92 -14.00 -8.62
C VAL A 33 1.80 -14.84 -9.89
N ARG A 34 1.27 -14.22 -10.96
CA ARG A 34 1.08 -14.84 -12.28
C ARG A 34 1.84 -14.13 -13.41
N SER A 35 2.91 -13.40 -13.07
CA SER A 35 3.87 -12.86 -14.03
C SER A 35 5.16 -13.66 -13.97
N TYR A 36 5.65 -14.12 -15.13
CA TYR A 36 6.91 -14.86 -15.21
C TYR A 36 8.11 -14.04 -14.75
N GLU A 37 8.16 -12.74 -15.06
CA GLU A 37 9.24 -11.85 -14.60
C GLU A 37 9.22 -11.73 -13.07
N ALA A 38 8.05 -11.50 -12.48
CA ALA A 38 7.88 -11.40 -11.02
C ALA A 38 8.22 -12.72 -10.32
N ARG A 39 7.75 -13.85 -10.89
CA ARG A 39 8.08 -15.20 -10.41
C ARG A 39 9.58 -15.44 -10.41
N ASN A 40 10.27 -15.13 -11.51
CA ASN A 40 11.72 -15.35 -11.62
C ASN A 40 12.48 -14.49 -10.60
N ILE A 41 12.02 -13.26 -10.31
CA ILE A 41 12.62 -12.45 -9.25
C ILE A 41 12.50 -13.15 -7.90
N MET A 42 11.30 -13.63 -7.53
CA MET A 42 11.12 -14.34 -6.26
C MET A 42 11.95 -15.62 -6.20
N ARG A 43 11.92 -16.43 -7.27
CA ARG A 43 12.58 -17.74 -7.32
C ARG A 43 14.10 -17.65 -7.36
N ASP A 44 14.63 -16.76 -8.19
CA ASP A 44 16.05 -16.79 -8.55
C ASP A 44 16.87 -15.77 -7.76
N LYS A 45 16.23 -14.75 -7.15
CA LYS A 45 16.94 -13.61 -6.56
C LYS A 45 16.66 -13.37 -5.08
N MET A 46 15.48 -13.73 -4.57
CA MET A 46 15.15 -13.46 -3.17
C MET A 46 15.78 -14.47 -2.21
N LYS A 47 16.36 -13.96 -1.13
CA LYS A 47 16.99 -14.73 -0.05
C LYS A 47 16.37 -14.36 1.29
N VAL A 48 16.40 -15.30 2.24
CA VAL A 48 15.91 -15.04 3.59
C VAL A 48 16.66 -13.84 4.19
N GLY A 49 15.91 -12.91 4.78
CA GLY A 49 16.44 -11.65 5.31
C GLY A 49 16.47 -10.49 4.32
N ASP A 50 16.22 -10.73 3.02
CA ASP A 50 16.10 -9.66 2.03
C ASP A 50 14.98 -8.69 2.42
N LYS A 51 15.27 -7.39 2.30
CA LYS A 51 14.35 -6.33 2.68
C LYS A 51 13.31 -6.08 1.62
N VAL A 52 12.08 -5.82 2.06
CA VAL A 52 10.91 -5.66 1.21
C VAL A 52 10.20 -4.35 1.55
N LEU A 53 9.91 -3.56 0.52
CA LEU A 53 8.96 -2.46 0.59
C LEU A 53 7.56 -3.00 0.30
N PHE A 54 6.64 -2.93 1.27
CA PHE A 54 5.24 -3.31 1.08
C PHE A 54 4.47 -2.13 0.47
N TYR A 55 3.95 -2.33 -0.74
CA TYR A 55 3.39 -1.27 -1.57
C TYR A 55 1.91 -1.47 -1.81
N HIS A 56 1.11 -0.46 -1.46
CA HIS A 56 -0.29 -0.36 -1.83
C HIS A 56 -0.44 0.03 -3.30
N SER A 57 -1.08 -0.85 -4.06
CA SER A 57 -1.35 -0.69 -5.49
C SER A 57 -2.85 -0.72 -5.77
N ASN A 58 -3.24 -0.28 -6.98
CA ASN A 58 -4.64 -0.31 -7.44
C ASN A 58 -5.66 0.29 -6.44
N CYS A 59 -5.27 1.39 -5.80
CA CYS A 59 -6.08 2.11 -4.83
C CYS A 59 -6.02 3.60 -5.11
N LYS A 60 -6.86 4.38 -4.43
CA LYS A 60 -6.92 5.85 -4.60
C LYS A 60 -5.58 6.53 -4.31
N MET A 61 -4.84 6.04 -3.32
CA MET A 61 -3.54 6.59 -2.90
C MET A 61 -2.48 5.48 -2.90
N PRO A 62 -1.86 5.17 -4.05
CA PRO A 62 -0.85 4.13 -4.12
C PRO A 62 0.49 4.62 -3.57
N GLY A 63 1.26 3.75 -2.93
CA GLY A 63 2.47 4.12 -2.22
C GLY A 63 3.03 3.04 -1.31
N VAL A 64 4.15 3.32 -0.65
CA VAL A 64 4.79 2.40 0.30
C VAL A 64 4.22 2.64 1.69
N ALA A 65 3.70 1.58 2.31
CA ALA A 65 3.04 1.65 3.62
C ALA A 65 3.85 1.03 4.76
N ALA A 66 4.68 0.02 4.45
CA ALA A 66 5.38 -0.74 5.48
C ALA A 66 6.69 -1.36 4.95
N LEU A 67 7.52 -1.76 5.90
CA LEU A 67 8.71 -2.56 5.70
C LEU A 67 8.42 -4.01 6.10
N ALA A 68 9.02 -4.91 5.34
CA ALA A 68 8.93 -6.34 5.53
C ALA A 68 10.25 -6.99 5.14
N GLU A 69 10.35 -8.30 5.33
CA GLU A 69 11.51 -9.08 4.89
C GLU A 69 11.13 -10.49 4.48
N VAL A 70 11.94 -11.10 3.62
CA VAL A 70 11.74 -12.48 3.19
C VAL A 70 12.02 -13.42 4.37
N ALA A 71 11.01 -14.19 4.76
CA ALA A 71 11.06 -15.17 5.84
C ALA A 71 11.37 -16.59 5.34
N LYS A 72 11.03 -16.88 4.08
CA LYS A 72 11.31 -18.18 3.42
C LYS A 72 11.60 -17.96 1.95
N GLU A 73 12.64 -18.63 1.44
CA GLU A 73 12.96 -18.65 0.01
C GLU A 73 11.85 -19.30 -0.82
N ALA A 74 11.92 -19.12 -2.13
CA ALA A 74 10.83 -19.50 -3.01
C ALA A 74 10.51 -21.00 -2.99
N TYR A 75 9.21 -21.30 -3.05
CA TYR A 75 8.68 -22.65 -3.15
C TYR A 75 7.43 -22.64 -4.06
N PRO A 76 6.97 -23.80 -4.57
CA PRO A 76 5.79 -23.87 -5.42
C PRO A 76 4.57 -23.20 -4.80
N ASP A 77 3.92 -22.33 -5.56
CA ASP A 77 2.66 -21.71 -5.17
C ASP A 77 1.50 -22.71 -5.36
N HIS A 78 1.14 -23.39 -4.28
CA HIS A 78 0.09 -24.41 -4.29
C HIS A 78 -1.31 -23.84 -4.54
N THR A 79 -1.52 -22.53 -4.40
CA THR A 79 -2.81 -21.89 -4.73
C THR A 79 -3.11 -21.96 -6.23
N ALA A 80 -2.09 -22.13 -7.06
CA ALA A 80 -2.24 -22.32 -8.50
C ALA A 80 -2.94 -23.64 -8.85
N TRP A 81 -2.99 -24.60 -7.93
CA TRP A 81 -3.59 -25.93 -8.13
C TRP A 81 -5.03 -26.03 -7.61
N ASP A 82 -5.50 -25.03 -6.88
CA ASP A 82 -6.86 -25.00 -6.30
C ASP A 82 -7.84 -24.31 -7.27
N PRO A 83 -8.82 -25.03 -7.87
CA PRO A 83 -9.79 -24.46 -8.80
C PRO A 83 -10.67 -23.35 -8.21
N SER A 84 -10.80 -23.28 -6.88
CA SER A 84 -11.56 -22.25 -6.19
C SER A 84 -10.78 -20.96 -5.98
N HIS A 85 -9.46 -21.00 -6.18
CA HIS A 85 -8.58 -19.86 -6.00
C HIS A 85 -8.69 -18.86 -7.17
N PRO A 86 -8.71 -17.54 -6.91
CA PRO A 86 -8.80 -16.53 -7.98
C PRO A 86 -7.69 -16.68 -9.04
N TYR A 87 -6.54 -17.18 -8.60
CA TYR A 87 -5.33 -17.35 -9.42
C TYR A 87 -5.04 -18.82 -9.81
N TYR A 88 -6.05 -19.69 -9.83
CA TYR A 88 -5.93 -21.06 -10.39
C TYR A 88 -5.32 -21.07 -11.80
N ASP A 89 -4.42 -22.02 -12.06
CA ASP A 89 -3.84 -22.31 -13.37
C ASP A 89 -3.86 -23.82 -13.63
N ALA A 90 -4.80 -24.26 -14.48
CA ALA A 90 -5.01 -25.67 -14.83
C ALA A 90 -3.82 -26.38 -15.49
N LYS A 91 -2.77 -25.62 -15.88
CA LYS A 91 -1.55 -26.15 -16.50
C LYS A 91 -0.38 -26.22 -15.50
N SER A 92 -0.61 -25.94 -14.22
CA SER A 92 0.37 -26.05 -13.14
C SER A 92 -0.08 -27.16 -12.20
N ASP A 93 0.84 -28.02 -11.79
CA ASP A 93 0.58 -29.11 -10.84
C ASP A 93 1.81 -29.33 -9.93
N LYS A 94 1.76 -30.35 -9.07
CA LYS A 94 2.83 -30.67 -8.11
C LYS A 94 4.13 -31.11 -8.78
N ASP A 95 4.04 -31.82 -9.90
CA ASP A 95 5.18 -32.39 -10.62
C ASP A 95 5.79 -31.35 -11.59
N ASN A 96 4.99 -30.38 -12.02
CA ASN A 96 5.36 -29.29 -12.94
C ASN A 96 4.85 -27.93 -12.44
N ALA A 97 5.38 -27.48 -11.31
CA ALA A 97 5.01 -26.19 -10.73
C ALA A 97 5.45 -25.02 -11.61
N ARG A 98 4.48 -24.26 -12.14
CA ARG A 98 4.76 -23.08 -12.99
C ARG A 98 4.95 -21.80 -12.18
N TRP A 99 4.37 -21.74 -10.98
CA TRP A 99 4.31 -20.56 -10.12
C TRP A 99 4.99 -20.83 -8.78
N PHE A 100 5.60 -19.78 -8.24
CA PHE A 100 6.36 -19.83 -7.01
C PHE A 100 5.97 -18.64 -6.15
N MET A 101 6.06 -18.82 -4.84
CA MET A 101 5.86 -17.79 -3.83
C MET A 101 6.97 -17.86 -2.78
N VAL A 102 7.12 -16.79 -2.01
CA VAL A 102 8.00 -16.70 -0.83
C VAL A 102 7.13 -16.46 0.40
N ASP A 103 7.66 -16.69 1.60
CA ASP A 103 7.02 -16.15 2.80
C ASP A 103 7.65 -14.80 3.14
N VAL A 104 6.82 -13.84 3.52
CA VAL A 104 7.26 -12.49 3.88
C VAL A 104 6.76 -12.19 5.28
N ARG A 105 7.67 -11.70 6.12
CA ARG A 105 7.40 -11.28 7.49
C ARG A 105 7.28 -9.76 7.55
N PHE A 106 6.19 -9.29 8.13
CA PHE A 106 6.00 -7.90 8.50
C PHE A 106 7.07 -7.47 9.51
N VAL A 107 7.68 -6.30 9.28
CA VAL A 107 8.68 -5.74 10.19
C VAL A 107 8.10 -4.54 10.94
N ARG A 108 7.65 -3.51 10.22
CA ARG A 108 6.99 -2.33 10.81
C ARG A 108 6.26 -1.50 9.75
N ARG A 109 5.34 -0.66 10.20
CA ARG A 109 4.83 0.45 9.37
C ARG A 109 5.91 1.51 9.15
N LEU A 110 5.78 2.23 8.04
CA LEU A 110 6.43 3.53 7.91
C LEU A 110 5.61 4.54 8.72
N GLU A 111 6.28 5.47 9.41
CA GLU A 111 5.63 6.54 10.18
C GLU A 111 4.86 7.48 9.24
N HIS A 112 5.43 7.73 8.07
CA HIS A 112 4.85 8.48 6.99
C HIS A 112 4.64 7.59 5.76
N PHE A 113 3.39 7.48 5.29
CA PHE A 113 3.08 6.78 4.05
C PHE A 113 3.75 7.50 2.87
N VAL A 114 4.52 6.77 2.04
CA VAL A 114 5.28 7.36 0.93
C VAL A 114 4.51 7.21 -0.39
N PRO A 115 3.82 8.26 -0.89
CA PRO A 115 2.95 8.14 -2.05
C PRO A 115 3.75 7.99 -3.35
N LEU A 116 3.21 7.25 -4.32
CA LEU A 116 3.78 7.13 -5.67
C LEU A 116 3.96 8.50 -6.34
N ALA A 117 3.04 9.43 -6.11
CA ALA A 117 3.11 10.79 -6.66
C ALA A 117 4.39 11.51 -6.20
N VAL A 118 4.73 11.38 -4.91
CA VAL A 118 5.96 11.95 -4.35
C VAL A 118 7.19 11.27 -4.94
N LEU A 119 7.22 9.93 -5.01
CA LEU A 119 8.35 9.21 -5.62
C LEU A 119 8.59 9.62 -7.08
N LYS A 120 7.52 9.83 -7.85
CA LYS A 120 7.61 10.37 -9.22
C LYS A 120 8.13 11.80 -9.24
N GLY A 121 7.65 12.66 -8.33
CA GLY A 121 8.10 14.04 -8.21
C GLY A 121 9.59 14.13 -7.88
N VAL A 122 10.05 13.35 -6.90
CA VAL A 122 11.47 13.24 -6.52
C VAL A 122 12.28 12.77 -7.72
N GLY A 123 11.92 11.65 -8.35
CA GLY A 123 12.66 11.09 -9.48
C GLY A 123 12.72 12.01 -10.72
N ASN A 124 11.76 12.92 -10.86
CA ASN A 124 11.73 13.91 -11.95
C ASN A 124 12.37 15.26 -11.57
N GLY A 125 12.86 15.43 -10.34
CA GLY A 125 13.45 16.67 -9.84
C GLY A 125 12.43 17.77 -9.48
N SER A 126 11.13 17.47 -9.49
CA SER A 126 10.06 18.42 -9.14
C SER A 126 9.62 18.33 -7.67
N GLY A 127 10.18 17.39 -6.89
CA GLY A 127 9.87 17.19 -5.48
C GLY A 127 11.16 17.13 -4.67
N ALA A 128 11.63 18.27 -4.18
CA ALA A 128 12.82 18.33 -3.34
C ALA A 128 12.52 17.75 -1.95
N VAL A 129 13.40 16.89 -1.47
CA VAL A 129 13.38 16.35 -0.11
C VAL A 129 14.76 16.62 0.47
N GLU A 130 14.82 17.50 1.46
CA GLU A 130 16.07 18.13 1.94
C GLU A 130 17.16 17.12 2.33
N TYR A 131 16.77 16.00 2.93
CA TYR A 131 17.69 14.96 3.39
C TYR A 131 18.05 13.91 2.32
N LEU A 132 17.53 14.02 1.09
CA LEU A 132 17.92 13.14 -0.01
C LEU A 132 19.08 13.75 -0.82
N ARG A 133 20.13 12.96 -1.00
CA ARG A 133 21.26 13.24 -1.87
C ARG A 133 20.90 12.98 -3.34
N GLU A 134 21.74 13.46 -4.26
CA GLU A 134 21.54 13.28 -5.70
C GLU A 134 21.51 11.80 -6.12
N ASP A 135 22.33 10.94 -5.51
CA ASP A 135 22.36 9.50 -5.75
C ASP A 135 21.06 8.81 -5.30
N HIS A 136 20.45 9.26 -4.20
CA HIS A 136 19.11 8.82 -3.80
C HIS A 136 18.06 9.17 -4.85
N VAL A 137 18.06 10.42 -5.33
CA VAL A 137 17.13 10.89 -6.36
C VAL A 137 17.28 10.08 -7.64
N GLY A 138 18.53 9.88 -8.09
CA GLY A 138 18.84 9.03 -9.24
C GLY A 138 18.38 7.57 -9.05
N ALA A 139 18.57 7.01 -7.86
CA ALA A 139 18.13 5.66 -7.54
C ALA A 139 16.59 5.53 -7.57
N ILE A 140 15.86 6.51 -7.03
CA ILE A 140 14.39 6.56 -7.10
C ILE A 140 13.91 6.63 -8.55
N LYS A 141 14.51 7.52 -9.36
CA LYS A 141 14.20 7.64 -10.80
C LYS A 141 14.42 6.33 -11.55
N GLY A 142 15.47 5.59 -11.19
CA GLY A 142 15.82 4.31 -11.80
C GLY A 142 14.92 3.13 -11.41
N MET A 143 14.05 3.27 -10.40
CA MET A 143 13.25 2.15 -9.89
C MET A 143 12.34 1.55 -10.97
N ALA A 144 12.22 0.21 -10.95
CA ALA A 144 11.22 -0.51 -11.73
C ALA A 144 9.78 -0.08 -11.36
N LEU A 145 9.55 0.48 -10.17
CA LEU A 145 8.26 1.06 -9.79
C LEU A 145 7.83 2.20 -10.71
N ILE A 146 8.79 3.04 -11.12
CA ILE A 146 8.58 4.20 -11.98
C ILE A 146 8.55 3.77 -13.45
N ASN A 147 9.46 2.89 -13.84
CA ASN A 147 9.71 2.55 -15.25
C ASN A 147 8.92 1.33 -15.76
N LYS A 148 8.44 0.46 -14.86
CA LYS A 148 7.72 -0.80 -15.16
C LYS A 148 6.52 -0.99 -14.23
N GLY A 149 5.54 -0.09 -14.33
CA GLY A 149 4.41 -0.01 -13.38
C GLY A 149 3.59 -1.31 -13.20
N ARG A 150 3.52 -2.18 -14.21
CA ARG A 150 2.71 -3.41 -14.19
C ARG A 150 3.37 -4.60 -13.46
N LEU A 151 4.66 -4.51 -13.13
CA LEU A 151 5.37 -5.61 -12.46
C LEU A 151 5.09 -5.59 -10.94
N SER A 152 4.56 -6.67 -10.38
CA SER A 152 4.11 -6.75 -8.97
C SER A 152 5.23 -7.04 -7.95
N VAL A 153 6.28 -7.72 -8.40
CA VAL A 153 7.50 -7.97 -7.63
C VAL A 153 8.67 -7.37 -8.39
N GLN A 154 9.40 -6.47 -7.75
CA GLN A 154 10.35 -5.60 -8.41
C GLN A 154 11.65 -5.56 -7.60
N PRO A 155 12.83 -5.58 -8.24
CA PRO A 155 14.07 -5.30 -7.55
C PRO A 155 14.14 -3.82 -7.16
N VAL A 156 14.77 -3.55 -6.03
CA VAL A 156 15.04 -2.19 -5.52
C VAL A 156 16.52 -2.13 -5.18
N SER A 157 17.22 -1.09 -5.63
CA SER A 157 18.63 -0.88 -5.26
C SER A 157 18.74 -0.49 -3.79
N GLY A 158 19.90 -0.74 -3.17
CA GLY A 158 20.15 -0.33 -1.78
C GLY A 158 19.89 1.16 -1.55
N LEU A 159 20.37 2.03 -2.45
CA LEU A 159 20.14 3.48 -2.39
C LEU A 159 18.66 3.87 -2.50
N ALA A 160 17.88 3.20 -3.37
CA ALA A 160 16.45 3.49 -3.47
C ALA A 160 15.69 3.01 -2.22
N TYR A 161 16.08 1.87 -1.65
CA TYR A 161 15.52 1.38 -0.38
C TYR A 161 15.84 2.34 0.77
N GLU A 162 17.10 2.73 0.93
CA GLU A 162 17.55 3.71 1.93
C GLU A 162 16.76 5.01 1.83
N ALA A 163 16.62 5.57 0.62
CA ALA A 163 15.87 6.79 0.37
C ALA A 163 14.40 6.67 0.80
N ILE A 164 13.73 5.57 0.43
CA ILE A 164 12.31 5.36 0.77
C ILE A 164 12.12 5.15 2.28
N VAL A 165 13.06 4.47 2.95
CA VAL A 165 13.02 4.33 4.42
C VAL A 165 13.20 5.69 5.08
N MET A 166 14.19 6.49 4.67
CA MET A 166 14.36 7.85 5.20
C MET A 166 13.12 8.71 4.98
N MET A 167 12.49 8.61 3.80
CA MET A 167 11.23 9.29 3.53
C MET A 167 10.13 8.84 4.49
N GLY A 168 9.92 7.53 4.60
CA GLY A 168 8.89 6.98 5.47
C GLY A 168 9.12 7.22 6.96
N ASP A 169 10.35 7.47 7.39
CA ASP A 169 10.68 7.76 8.80
C ASP A 169 10.69 9.25 9.12
N LYS A 170 11.00 10.14 8.14
CA LYS A 170 11.16 11.58 8.40
C LYS A 170 10.03 12.45 7.86
N GLY A 171 9.23 11.97 6.91
CA GLY A 171 8.21 12.79 6.25
C GLY A 171 8.82 14.01 5.54
N GLY A 172 8.12 15.14 5.52
CA GLY A 172 8.68 16.41 5.03
C GLY A 172 8.65 16.57 3.50
N TYR A 173 7.91 15.71 2.81
CA TYR A 173 7.69 15.75 1.35
C TYR A 173 6.27 16.19 0.99
N GLU A 174 5.50 16.71 1.94
CA GLU A 174 4.15 17.22 1.74
C GLU A 174 4.15 18.42 0.78
N THR A 175 5.21 19.23 0.81
CA THR A 175 5.45 20.32 -0.15
C THR A 175 5.72 19.80 -1.56
N ALA A 176 6.38 18.63 -1.69
CA ALA A 176 6.63 17.95 -2.95
C ALA A 176 5.37 17.29 -3.55
N ALA A 177 4.36 16.98 -2.72
CA ALA A 177 3.08 16.43 -3.17
C ALA A 177 2.14 17.49 -3.75
N THR A 178 2.30 18.76 -3.36
CA THR A 178 1.38 19.84 -3.72
C THR A 178 1.99 20.80 -4.74
N GLY A 179 1.81 20.50 -6.03
CA GLY A 179 1.75 21.53 -7.08
C GLY A 179 0.49 22.40 -7.00
N THR A 180 -0.17 22.48 -5.84
CA THR A 180 -1.37 23.30 -5.61
C THR A 180 -1.39 23.71 -4.14
N ARG A 181 -1.17 25.01 -3.86
CA ARG A 181 -1.33 25.59 -2.52
C ARG A 181 -2.75 25.32 -2.03
N SER A 182 -2.91 24.43 -1.05
CA SER A 182 -4.18 24.27 -0.35
C SER A 182 -4.20 25.20 0.86
N LYS A 183 -5.15 26.15 0.86
CA LYS A 183 -5.39 27.09 1.95
C LYS A 183 -5.84 26.31 3.20
N LYS A 184 -5.11 26.48 4.30
CA LYS A 184 -5.41 25.94 5.64
C LYS A 184 -6.86 26.30 6.02
N ARG A 185 -7.77 25.31 6.09
CA ARG A 185 -9.10 25.49 6.70
C ARG A 185 -8.93 25.43 8.21
N LYS A 186 -9.32 26.52 8.87
CA LYS A 186 -9.46 26.67 10.31
C LYS A 186 -10.71 25.88 10.72
N VAL A 187 -10.57 24.97 11.69
CA VAL A 187 -11.71 24.31 12.33
C VAL A 187 -12.20 25.28 13.42
N GLU A 188 -13.47 25.68 13.33
CA GLU A 188 -14.17 26.37 14.40
C GLU A 188 -15.02 25.31 15.12
N GLU A 189 -14.80 25.20 16.43
CA GLU A 189 -15.63 24.43 17.37
C GLU A 189 -16.93 25.21 17.58
N ASP A 190 -18.07 24.64 17.20
CA ASP A 190 -19.36 25.09 17.67
C ASP A 190 -19.75 24.23 18.88
N GLY A 191 -19.74 24.87 20.05
CA GLY A 191 -20.25 24.33 21.30
C GLY A 191 -21.78 24.32 21.34
N GLU A 192 -22.30 23.30 21.99
CA GLU A 192 -23.71 23.16 22.36
C GLU A 192 -24.12 24.26 23.35
N GLU A 193 -25.20 24.99 23.03
CA GLU A 193 -25.97 25.72 24.04
C GLU A 193 -27.43 25.22 24.02
N GLU A 194 -27.83 24.73 25.18
CA GLU A 194 -29.13 24.25 25.59
C GLU A 194 -30.00 25.46 25.96
N GLU A 195 -31.13 25.69 25.28
CA GLU A 195 -32.11 26.70 25.70
C GLU A 195 -33.50 26.11 25.99
N ALA A 196 -34.03 26.60 27.11
CA ALA A 196 -35.06 26.02 27.95
C ALA A 196 -36.50 26.20 27.45
N GLU A 197 -37.37 25.29 27.89
CA GLU A 197 -38.83 25.36 27.72
C GLU A 197 -39.47 26.58 28.41
N PRO A 198 -40.47 27.23 27.79
CA PRO A 198 -41.38 28.13 28.50
C PRO A 198 -42.66 27.41 28.94
N GLY A 199 -42.89 27.38 30.26
CA GLY A 199 -44.17 27.08 30.90
C GLY A 199 -45.22 28.22 30.78
N PRO A 200 -46.40 28.08 31.40
CA PRO A 200 -47.67 27.86 30.68
C PRO A 200 -48.69 28.99 30.84
N VAL A 201 -49.64 29.20 29.90
CA VAL A 201 -50.90 29.92 30.20
C VAL A 201 -52.13 29.50 29.34
N ALA A 202 -53.16 29.02 30.07
CA ALA A 202 -54.62 29.17 29.97
C ALA A 202 -55.48 28.68 28.78
N LYS A 203 -56.51 27.90 29.20
CA LYS A 203 -57.76 27.52 28.52
C LYS A 203 -58.61 28.72 28.08
N LYS A 204 -59.24 28.62 26.91
CA LYS A 204 -60.65 29.02 26.66
C LYS A 204 -61.24 28.13 25.57
N GLY A 205 -62.36 27.47 25.86
CA GLY A 205 -63.16 26.73 24.87
C GLY A 205 -64.30 27.58 24.29
N LYS A 206 -64.78 27.22 23.09
CA LYS A 206 -66.21 27.14 22.71
C LYS A 206 -66.39 26.81 21.21
N ARG A 207 -67.13 25.71 20.98
CA ARG A 207 -68.31 25.53 20.09
C ARG A 207 -68.24 25.74 18.58
N GLY A 208 -68.73 24.70 17.89
CA GLY A 208 -69.63 24.74 16.72
C GLY A 208 -68.92 24.77 15.36
N ARG A 209 -69.28 23.96 14.38
CA ARG A 209 -70.59 23.43 14.03
C ARG A 209 -70.43 22.13 13.22
#